data_AF-A0AAW4EMP9-F1
#
_entry.id   AF-A0AAW4EMP9-F1
#
_cell.length_a   1.000
_cell.length_b   1.000
_cell.length_c   1.000
_cell.angle_alpha   90.00
_cell.angle_beta   90.00
_cell.angle_gamma   90.00
#
_symmetry.space_group_name_H-M   'P 1'
#
loop_
_entity.id
_entity.type
_entity.pdbx_description
1 polymer ?
#
loop_
_entity_poly.entity_id
_entity_poly.type
_entity_poly.pdbx_seq_one_letter_code
_entity_poly.pdbx_strand_id
1 'polypeptide(L)'
;MTKDELNILQHSLGLDQHGRGDSRRNHFVTSEGSVDHRHCMALFNRGLMTRTVGFALAGGSDVFTVTGAGREAVKAYSPAPPKLTRSQQRYQQFLRYDGGVTFGEYLRGWR
;
A
#
# COMPACT_ATOMS: atom_id res chain seq x y z
N MET A 1 -9.70 -8.44 -10.86
CA MET A 1 -9.09 -7.48 -9.93
C MET A 1 -9.86 -6.19 -10.05
N THR A 2 -10.64 -5.83 -9.05
CA THR A 2 -11.31 -4.53 -8.99
C THR A 2 -10.37 -3.48 -8.38
N LYS A 3 -10.75 -2.20 -8.47
CA LYS A 3 -10.00 -1.12 -7.81
C LYS A 3 -9.95 -1.31 -6.29
N ASP A 4 -11.06 -1.71 -5.68
CA ASP A 4 -11.15 -1.90 -4.23
C ASP A 4 -10.34 -3.11 -3.75
N GLU A 5 -10.35 -4.21 -4.52
CA GLU A 5 -9.50 -5.37 -4.26
C GLU A 5 -8.01 -5.01 -4.34
N LEU A 6 -7.60 -4.23 -5.35
CA LEU A 6 -6.22 -3.76 -5.48
C LEU A 6 -5.85 -2.83 -4.32
N ASN A 7 -6.74 -1.92 -3.93
CA ASN A 7 -6.53 -1.03 -2.79
C ASN A 7 -6.34 -1.82 -1.49
N ILE A 8 -7.11 -2.89 -1.27
CA ILE A 8 -6.92 -3.78 -0.11
C ILE A 8 -5.54 -4.42 -0.12
N LEU A 9 -5.09 -4.97 -1.26
CA LEU A 9 -3.76 -5.56 -1.35
C LEU A 9 -2.65 -4.52 -1.13
N GLN A 10 -2.77 -3.34 -1.74
CA GLN A 10 -1.81 -2.23 -1.55
C GLN A 10 -1.77 -1.78 -0.10
N HIS A 11 -2.93 -1.57 0.53
CA HIS A 11 -3.04 -1.18 1.94
C HIS A 11 -2.43 -2.22 2.88
N SER A 12 -2.77 -3.50 2.69
CA SER A 12 -2.24 -4.63 3.48
C SER A 12 -0.71 -4.69 3.41
N LEU A 13 -0.15 -4.37 2.24
CA LEU A 13 1.28 -4.31 2.00
C LEU A 13 1.91 -2.96 2.38
N GLY A 14 1.15 -1.98 2.85
CA GLY A 14 1.65 -0.64 3.16
C GLY A 14 2.26 0.07 1.94
N LEU A 15 1.66 -0.10 0.77
CA LEU A 15 2.08 0.51 -0.49
C LEU A 15 1.19 1.71 -0.82
N ASP A 16 1.72 2.63 -1.63
CA ASP A 16 0.92 3.69 -2.25
C ASP A 16 0.04 3.13 -3.40
N GLN A 17 -0.79 3.99 -3.99
CA GLN A 17 -1.68 3.62 -5.10
C GLN A 17 -0.95 3.15 -6.37
N HIS A 18 0.37 3.33 -6.44
CA HIS A 18 1.25 2.87 -7.53
C HIS A 18 2.05 1.62 -7.16
N GLY A 19 1.77 1.00 -6.00
CA GLY A 19 2.46 -0.19 -5.52
C GLY A 19 3.86 0.08 -4.98
N ARG A 20 4.20 1.32 -4.59
CA ARG A 20 5.51 1.68 -4.03
C ARG A 20 5.49 1.65 -2.50
N GLY A 21 6.57 1.16 -1.89
CA GLY A 21 6.76 1.13 -0.44
C GLY A 21 7.66 -0.03 0.01
N ASP A 22 7.82 -0.18 1.31
CA ASP A 22 8.77 -1.14 1.92
C ASP A 22 8.15 -2.53 2.19
N SER A 23 6.83 -2.68 2.04
CA SER A 23 6.13 -3.97 2.13
C SER A 23 6.39 -4.83 3.38
N ARG A 24 6.76 -4.19 4.51
CA ARG A 24 7.01 -4.85 5.81
C ARG A 24 5.75 -5.36 6.52
N ARG A 25 4.56 -4.98 6.04
CA ARG A 25 3.26 -5.47 6.52
C ARG A 25 2.61 -6.32 5.43
N ASN A 26 1.66 -7.17 5.81
CA ASN A 26 0.95 -8.05 4.86
C ASN A 26 -0.44 -8.51 5.32
N HIS A 27 -1.01 -7.92 6.37
CA HIS A 27 -2.29 -8.37 6.93
C HIS A 27 -3.39 -7.31 6.75
N PHE A 28 -4.61 -7.79 6.61
CA PHE A 28 -5.84 -7.02 6.61
C PHE A 28 -6.82 -7.63 7.60
N VAL A 29 -7.33 -6.83 8.52
CA VAL A 29 -8.27 -7.30 9.55
C VAL A 29 -9.65 -6.75 9.25
N THR A 30 -10.63 -7.63 9.15
CA THR A 30 -12.02 -7.22 8.91
C THR A 30 -13.01 -8.29 9.37
N SER A 31 -14.25 -7.90 9.62
CA SER A 31 -15.31 -8.79 10.11
C SER A 31 -16.33 -9.08 9.02
N GLU A 32 -16.98 -10.24 9.13
CA GLU A 32 -18.11 -10.62 8.29
C GLU A 32 -19.20 -9.55 8.31
N GLY A 33 -19.79 -9.29 7.14
CA GLY A 33 -20.79 -8.22 6.95
C GLY A 33 -20.20 -6.87 6.49
N SER A 34 -18.89 -6.67 6.58
CA SER A 34 -18.25 -5.47 6.00
C SER A 34 -18.10 -5.57 4.47
N VAL A 35 -17.99 -4.43 3.80
CA VAL A 35 -17.71 -4.39 2.35
C VAL A 35 -16.33 -4.99 2.06
N ASP A 36 -15.33 -4.63 2.86
CA ASP A 36 -13.96 -5.11 2.69
C ASP A 36 -13.83 -6.63 2.89
N HIS A 37 -14.63 -7.22 3.78
CA HIS A 37 -14.63 -8.67 4.01
C HIS A 37 -15.03 -9.43 2.74
N ARG A 38 -16.03 -8.94 1.99
CA ARG A 38 -16.42 -9.53 0.71
C ARG A 38 -15.29 -9.49 -0.31
N HIS A 39 -14.55 -8.38 -0.39
CA HIS A 39 -13.39 -8.27 -1.27
C HIS A 39 -12.23 -9.15 -0.81
N CYS A 40 -11.96 -9.24 0.49
CA CYS A 40 -10.95 -10.12 1.06
C CYS A 40 -11.28 -11.60 0.79
N MET A 41 -12.54 -11.99 0.89
CA MET A 41 -13.02 -13.33 0.52
C MET A 41 -12.85 -13.62 -0.97
N ALA A 42 -13.14 -12.65 -1.84
CA ALA A 42 -12.90 -12.79 -3.28
C ALA A 42 -11.39 -12.96 -3.60
N LEU A 43 -10.52 -12.20 -2.92
CA LEU A 43 -9.07 -12.33 -3.01
C LEU A 43 -8.56 -13.67 -2.47
N PHE A 44 -9.13 -14.14 -1.36
CA PHE A 44 -8.86 -15.47 -0.78
C PHE A 44 -9.22 -16.59 -1.75
N ASN A 45 -10.43 -16.56 -2.34
CA ASN A 45 -10.88 -17.55 -3.32
C ASN A 45 -10.00 -17.61 -4.58
N ARG A 46 -9.28 -16.51 -4.88
CA ARG A 46 -8.30 -16.42 -5.98
C ARG A 46 -6.86 -16.77 -5.57
N GLY A 47 -6.63 -17.16 -4.32
CA GLY A 47 -5.30 -17.50 -3.79
C GLY A 47 -4.38 -16.29 -3.56
N LEU A 48 -4.91 -15.07 -3.59
CA LEU A 48 -4.13 -13.83 -3.41
C LEU A 48 -3.97 -13.46 -1.93
N MET A 49 -4.80 -14.02 -1.05
CA MET A 49 -4.70 -13.92 0.39
C MET A 49 -4.98 -15.28 1.05
N THR A 50 -4.43 -15.53 2.23
CA THR A 50 -4.89 -16.57 3.16
C THR A 50 -5.82 -15.95 4.20
N ARG A 51 -6.64 -16.76 4.88
CA ARG A 51 -7.59 -16.30 5.92
C ARG A 51 -7.37 -17.07 7.22
N THR A 52 -7.29 -16.36 8.33
CA THR A 52 -7.41 -16.88 9.69
C THR A 52 -8.75 -16.44 10.24
N VAL A 53 -9.62 -17.40 10.56
CA VAL A 53 -11.00 -17.11 10.98
C VAL A 53 -11.05 -16.78 12.47
N GLY A 54 -11.81 -15.76 12.85
CA GLY A 54 -12.18 -15.53 14.25
C GLY A 54 -10.98 -15.32 15.19
N PHE A 55 -9.97 -14.57 14.76
CA PHE A 55 -8.71 -14.47 15.48
C PHE A 55 -8.90 -13.70 16.79
N ALA A 56 -8.67 -14.37 17.93
CA ALA A 56 -8.94 -13.81 19.25
C ALA A 56 -8.20 -12.48 19.51
N LEU A 57 -6.94 -12.35 19.07
CA LEU A 57 -6.16 -11.12 19.22
C LEU A 57 -6.67 -9.97 18.32
N ALA A 58 -7.47 -10.29 17.31
CA ALA A 58 -8.17 -9.32 16.46
C ALA A 58 -9.63 -9.13 16.89
N GLY A 59 -9.98 -9.42 18.15
CA GLY A 59 -11.34 -9.23 18.67
C GLY A 59 -12.39 -10.16 18.05
N GLY A 60 -11.96 -11.31 17.51
CA GLY A 60 -12.84 -12.25 16.81
C GLY A 60 -13.07 -11.90 15.33
N SER A 61 -12.40 -10.88 14.79
CA SER A 61 -12.37 -10.61 13.36
C SER A 61 -11.51 -11.60 12.59
N ASP A 62 -11.73 -11.66 11.28
CA ASP A 62 -10.85 -12.43 10.40
C ASP A 62 -9.58 -11.65 10.08
N VAL A 63 -8.48 -12.37 9.95
CA VAL A 63 -7.20 -11.83 9.49
C VAL A 63 -6.87 -12.44 8.14
N PHE A 64 -6.77 -11.59 7.13
CA PHE A 64 -6.33 -11.97 5.81
C PHE A 64 -4.86 -11.63 5.62
N THR A 65 -4.07 -12.53 5.04
CA THR A 65 -2.63 -12.30 4.83
C THR A 65 -2.29 -12.43 3.35
N VAL A 66 -1.65 -11.41 2.79
CA VAL A 66 -1.29 -11.37 1.36
C VAL A 66 -0.24 -12.43 1.03
N THR A 67 -0.51 -13.24 0.00
CA THR A 67 0.39 -14.30 -0.48
C THR A 67 1.44 -13.74 -1.45
N GLY A 68 2.40 -14.59 -1.86
CA GLY A 68 3.32 -14.25 -2.95
C GLY A 68 2.58 -13.88 -4.24
N ALA A 69 1.53 -14.65 -4.60
CA ALA A 69 0.69 -14.35 -5.76
C ALA A 69 -0.05 -13.01 -5.62
N GLY A 70 -0.49 -12.65 -4.41
CA GLY A 70 -1.06 -11.33 -4.12
C GLY A 70 -0.07 -10.19 -4.36
N ARG A 71 1.20 -10.36 -3.97
CA ARG A 71 2.26 -9.36 -4.23
C ARG A 71 2.53 -9.19 -5.73
N GLU A 72 2.58 -10.30 -6.48
CA GLU A 72 2.73 -10.23 -7.94
C GLU A 72 1.51 -9.59 -8.61
N ALA A 73 0.29 -9.85 -8.09
CA ALA A 73 -0.90 -9.17 -8.57
C ALA A 73 -0.82 -7.65 -8.35
N VAL A 74 -0.31 -7.17 -7.20
CA VAL A 74 -0.12 -5.73 -7.00
C VAL A 74 0.84 -5.14 -8.03
N LYS A 75 1.96 -5.81 -8.33
CA LYS A 75 2.89 -5.34 -9.37
C LYS A 75 2.25 -5.29 -10.76
N ALA A 76 1.42 -6.29 -11.09
CA ALA A 76 0.78 -6.40 -12.40
C ALA A 76 -0.36 -5.38 -12.59
N TYR A 77 -1.12 -5.07 -11.54
CA TYR A 77 -2.32 -4.25 -11.63
C TYR A 77 -2.13 -2.81 -11.12
N SER A 78 -1.04 -2.49 -10.40
CA SER A 78 -0.79 -1.12 -9.97
C SER A 78 -0.47 -0.21 -11.16
N PRO A 79 -1.12 0.96 -11.27
CA PRO A 79 -0.83 1.90 -12.33
C PRO A 79 0.59 2.43 -12.21
N ALA A 80 1.25 2.58 -13.36
CA ALA A 80 2.56 3.21 -13.41
C ALA A 80 2.52 4.60 -12.75
N PRO A 81 3.48 4.90 -11.89
CA PRO A 81 3.55 6.20 -11.24
C PRO A 81 3.82 7.32 -12.25
N PRO A 82 3.29 8.53 -12.01
CA PRO A 82 3.49 9.65 -12.92
C PRO A 82 4.98 10.03 -13.03
N LYS A 83 5.40 10.41 -14.24
CA LYS A 83 6.73 11.00 -14.46
C LYS A 83 6.76 12.37 -13.80
N LEU A 84 7.62 12.53 -12.80
CA LEU A 84 7.79 13.82 -12.13
C LEU A 84 8.57 14.79 -13.01
N THR A 85 8.14 16.06 -13.04
CA THR A 85 8.91 17.13 -13.65
C THR A 85 10.22 17.37 -12.87
N ARG A 86 11.20 18.03 -13.50
CA ARG A 86 12.48 18.37 -12.84
C ARG A 86 12.27 19.16 -11.54
N SER A 87 11.29 20.07 -11.50
CA SER A 87 10.97 20.84 -10.28
C SER A 87 10.39 19.95 -9.17
N GLN A 88 9.45 19.06 -9.51
CA GLN A 88 8.88 18.10 -8.56
C GLN A 88 9.93 17.12 -8.01
N GLN A 89 10.88 16.69 -8.84
CA GLN A 89 12.00 15.85 -8.40
C GLN A 89 12.89 16.59 -7.38
N ARG A 90 13.24 17.85 -7.65
CA ARG A 90 13.97 18.71 -6.68
C ARG A 90 13.21 18.90 -5.39
N TYR A 91 11.88 19.08 -5.47
CA TYR A 91 11.04 19.18 -4.28
C TYR A 91 11.01 17.89 -3.46
N GLN A 92 10.92 16.72 -4.11
CA GLN A 92 11.02 15.44 -3.38
C GLN A 92 12.39 15.24 -2.74
N GLN A 93 13.48 15.65 -3.39
CA GLN A 93 14.81 15.63 -2.79
C GLN A 93 14.87 16.54 -1.57
N PHE A 94 14.31 17.75 -1.67
CA PHE A 94 14.20 18.67 -0.54
C PHE A 94 13.40 18.09 0.63
N LEU A 95 12.27 17.42 0.38
CA LEU A 95 11.48 16.78 1.45
C LEU A 95 12.24 15.66 2.19
N ARG A 96 13.25 15.07 1.55
CA ARG A 96 14.15 14.08 2.18
C ARG A 96 15.38 14.71 2.81
N TYR A 97 15.63 15.99 2.53
CA TYR A 97 16.78 16.73 3.00
C TYR A 97 16.48 17.30 4.39
N ASP A 98 17.06 16.70 5.42
CA ASP A 98 16.92 17.11 6.82
C ASP A 98 17.93 18.20 7.18
N GLY A 99 17.82 19.37 6.53
CA GLY A 99 18.76 20.48 6.71
C GLY A 99 18.22 21.66 7.49
N GLY A 100 16.98 21.62 7.96
CA GLY A 100 16.35 22.74 8.69
C GLY A 100 16.13 24.00 7.84
N VAL A 101 16.09 23.86 6.52
CA VAL A 101 16.05 24.97 5.57
C VAL A 101 14.74 25.07 4.81
N THR A 102 14.37 26.25 4.29
CA THR A 102 13.24 26.37 3.36
C THR A 102 13.61 25.88 1.96
N PHE A 103 12.59 25.51 1.17
CA PHE A 103 12.78 25.01 -0.20
C PHE A 103 13.47 26.03 -1.10
N GLY A 104 13.01 27.29 -1.12
CA GLY A 104 13.57 28.32 -2.01
C GLY A 104 15.03 28.65 -1.68
N GLU A 105 15.45 28.32 -0.49
CA GLU A 105 16.76 28.58 0.05
C GLU A 105 17.63 27.34 -0.29
N TYR A 106 17.10 26.10 -0.17
CA TYR A 106 17.69 24.85 -0.68
C TYR A 106 17.98 24.95 -2.19
N LEU A 107 17.07 25.56 -2.95
CA LEU A 107 17.27 25.78 -4.38
C LEU A 107 18.40 26.77 -4.72
N ARG A 108 18.71 27.68 -3.79
CA ARG A 108 19.80 28.65 -3.91
C ARG A 108 21.13 28.08 -3.41
N GLY A 109 21.15 26.83 -2.94
CA GLY A 109 22.33 26.14 -2.41
C GLY A 109 22.57 26.35 -0.90
N TRP A 110 21.82 27.25 -0.26
CA TRP A 110 22.15 27.93 1.00
C TRP A 110 23.57 28.50 1.08
N ARG A 111 23.67 29.59 1.84
CA ARG A 111 24.71 30.62 1.71
C ARG A 111 26.15 30.14 1.71
#